data_AF-K0XID0-F1
#
_entry.id   AF-K0XID0-F1
#
_cell.length_a   1.000
_cell.length_b   1.000
_cell.length_c   1.000
_cell.angle_alpha   90.00
_cell.angle_beta   90.00
_cell.angle_gamma   90.00
#
_symmetry.space_group_name_H-M   'P 1'
#
loop_
_entity.id
_entity.type
_entity.pdbx_description
1 polymer ?
#
loop_
_entity_poly.entity_id
_entity_poly.type
_entity_poly.pdbx_seq_one_letter_code
_entity_poly.pdbx_strand_id
1 'polypeptide(L)'
;MDAFEELKRVITNEKLDDRAKEFYLSNISTLDKEKQQAILDLVIKMNNAGFKNNIPSAYSEVTENIPQFARMSVFKEMQKIVRDIEGNLELADEFYEDDSELLDKFNDCFNESEAQKFLQIYTKAVISKFYSFLEEGNPRAQEDDLNWALLETKADGSHSERIIEGFLEDDFNEEDYDWEMEDEF
;
A
#
# COMPACT_ATOMS: atom_id res chain seq x y z
N MET A 1 -1.53 -20.79 22.60
CA MET A 1 -2.51 -21.05 21.53
C MET A 1 -1.70 -21.55 20.34
N ASP A 2 -2.17 -22.57 19.63
CA ASP A 2 -1.44 -23.10 18.47
C ASP A 2 -1.59 -22.14 17.28
N ALA A 3 -0.47 -21.74 16.66
CA ALA A 3 -0.47 -20.72 15.61
C ALA A 3 -1.30 -21.13 14.39
N PHE A 4 -1.26 -22.42 14.03
CA PHE A 4 -2.00 -22.93 12.90
C PHE A 4 -3.52 -22.95 13.15
N GLU A 5 -3.95 -23.33 14.35
CA GLU A 5 -5.38 -23.25 14.71
C GLU A 5 -5.93 -21.82 14.66
N GLU A 6 -5.12 -20.84 15.06
CA GLU A 6 -5.50 -19.43 14.96
C GLU A 6 -5.53 -18.95 13.49
N LEU A 7 -4.53 -19.29 12.69
CA LEU A 7 -4.52 -19.01 11.25
C LEU A 7 -5.73 -19.63 10.55
N LYS A 8 -6.11 -20.86 10.90
CA LYS A 8 -7.30 -21.52 10.37
C LYS A 8 -8.59 -20.75 10.67
N ARG A 9 -8.70 -20.19 11.88
CA ARG A 9 -9.81 -19.31 12.27
C ARG A 9 -9.84 -18.05 11.42
N VAL A 10 -8.69 -17.40 11.24
CA VAL A 10 -8.57 -16.19 10.41
C VAL A 10 -8.96 -16.48 8.97
N ILE A 11 -8.34 -17.46 8.31
CA ILE A 11 -8.56 -17.81 6.90
C ILE A 11 -10.04 -18.12 6.64
N THR A 12 -10.69 -18.82 7.57
CA THR A 12 -12.11 -19.19 7.42
C THR A 12 -13.03 -17.96 7.41
N ASN A 13 -12.70 -16.95 8.22
CA ASN A 13 -13.48 -15.71 8.38
C ASN A 13 -13.14 -14.62 7.36
N GLU A 14 -12.03 -14.76 6.64
CA GLU A 14 -11.58 -13.78 5.66
C GLU A 14 -12.43 -13.81 4.37
N LYS A 15 -12.45 -12.69 3.63
CA LYS A 15 -13.16 -12.55 2.35
C LYS A 15 -12.34 -13.15 1.19
N LEU A 16 -11.92 -14.41 1.35
CA LEU A 16 -11.29 -15.20 0.31
C LEU A 16 -12.30 -16.16 -0.33
N ASP A 17 -12.11 -16.51 -1.60
CA ASP A 17 -12.87 -17.60 -2.21
C ASP A 17 -12.46 -18.97 -1.63
N ASP A 18 -13.32 -19.97 -1.79
CA ASP A 18 -13.11 -21.30 -1.20
C ASP A 18 -11.81 -21.97 -1.67
N ARG A 19 -11.40 -21.72 -2.92
CA ARG A 19 -10.15 -22.30 -3.48
C ARG A 19 -8.92 -21.67 -2.83
N ALA A 20 -8.94 -20.35 -2.65
CA ALA A 20 -7.88 -19.62 -1.95
C ALA A 20 -7.79 -20.08 -0.48
N LYS A 21 -8.93 -20.24 0.20
CA LYS A 21 -8.97 -20.78 1.57
C LYS A 21 -8.35 -22.17 1.66
N GLU A 22 -8.76 -23.09 0.79
CA GLU A 22 -8.20 -24.45 0.71
C GLU A 22 -6.68 -24.42 0.43
N PHE A 23 -6.24 -23.56 -0.49
CA PHE A 23 -4.84 -23.39 -0.83
C PHE A 23 -4.01 -22.97 0.39
N TYR A 24 -4.38 -21.90 1.08
CA TYR A 24 -3.60 -21.40 2.22
C TYR A 24 -3.63 -22.37 3.40
N LEU A 25 -4.79 -22.96 3.71
CA LEU A 25 -4.89 -23.97 4.77
C LEU A 25 -3.98 -25.17 4.50
N SER A 26 -3.98 -25.67 3.27
CA SER A 26 -3.15 -26.80 2.86
C SER A 26 -1.66 -26.45 2.98
N ASN A 27 -1.22 -25.36 2.34
CA ASN A 27 0.20 -25.01 2.30
C ASN A 27 0.75 -24.63 3.69
N ILE A 28 0.03 -23.81 4.47
CA ILE A 28 0.48 -23.40 5.81
C ILE A 28 0.59 -24.61 6.75
N SER A 29 -0.29 -25.61 6.60
CA SER A 29 -0.23 -26.83 7.42
C SER A 29 1.07 -27.63 7.24
N THR A 30 1.75 -27.47 6.10
CA THR A 30 3.02 -28.15 5.78
C THR A 30 4.26 -27.40 6.27
N LEU A 31 4.10 -26.14 6.68
CA LEU A 31 5.19 -25.32 7.19
C LEU A 31 5.58 -25.74 8.61
N ASP A 32 6.83 -25.45 8.99
CA ASP A 32 7.26 -25.58 10.38
C ASP A 32 6.54 -24.57 11.29
N LYS A 33 6.61 -24.81 12.60
CA LYS A 33 5.93 -23.97 13.60
C LYS A 33 6.45 -22.54 13.64
N GLU A 34 7.71 -22.31 13.29
CA GLU A 34 8.31 -20.97 13.30
C GLU A 34 7.70 -20.13 12.18
N LYS A 35 7.59 -20.69 10.96
CA LYS A 35 6.92 -20.04 9.85
C LYS A 35 5.43 -19.83 10.07
N GLN A 36 4.74 -20.81 10.66
CA GLN A 36 3.33 -20.63 11.03
C GLN A 36 3.15 -19.47 12.02
N GLN A 37 4.01 -19.38 13.03
CA GLN A 37 3.97 -18.26 13.97
C GLN A 37 4.30 -16.93 13.28
N ALA A 38 5.31 -16.89 12.40
CA ALA A 38 5.69 -15.68 11.67
C ALA A 38 4.55 -15.16 10.77
N ILE A 39 3.81 -16.05 10.09
CA ILE A 39 2.63 -15.66 9.30
C ILE A 39 1.56 -15.07 10.22
N LEU A 40 1.26 -15.71 11.34
CA LEU A 40 0.26 -15.21 12.29
C LEU A 40 0.62 -13.83 12.84
N ASP A 41 1.87 -13.66 13.26
CA ASP A 41 2.36 -12.38 13.79
C ASP A 41 2.27 -11.27 12.74
N LEU A 42 2.60 -11.59 11.48
CA LEU A 42 2.52 -10.64 10.37
C LEU A 42 1.07 -10.28 10.03
N VAL A 43 0.14 -11.24 10.01
CA VAL A 43 -1.29 -10.98 9.83
C VAL A 43 -1.82 -10.05 10.91
N ILE A 44 -1.46 -10.29 12.18
CA ILE A 44 -1.86 -9.42 13.30
C ILE A 44 -1.30 -8.01 13.11
N LYS A 45 -0.01 -7.91 12.74
CA LYS A 45 0.64 -6.63 12.46
C LYS A 45 -0.04 -5.87 11.32
N MET A 46 -0.37 -6.56 10.23
CA MET A 46 -1.07 -5.99 9.08
C MET A 46 -2.49 -5.54 9.44
N ASN A 47 -3.25 -6.33 10.21
CA ASN A 47 -4.57 -5.95 10.71
C ASN A 47 -4.50 -4.70 11.59
N ASN A 48 -3.52 -4.62 12.49
CA ASN A 48 -3.34 -3.46 13.37
C ASN A 48 -2.96 -2.20 12.58
N ALA A 49 -2.23 -2.34 11.47
CA ALA A 49 -1.94 -1.26 10.54
C ALA A 49 -3.12 -0.94 9.60
N GLY A 50 -4.32 -1.48 9.86
CA GLY A 50 -5.52 -1.22 9.07
C GLY A 50 -5.51 -1.84 7.67
N PHE A 51 -4.72 -2.87 7.40
CA PHE A 51 -4.79 -3.61 6.14
C PHE A 51 -5.86 -4.71 6.19
N LYS A 52 -6.48 -5.02 5.05
CA LYS A 52 -7.49 -6.08 4.90
C LYS A 52 -6.96 -7.21 4.01
N ASN A 53 -7.58 -8.38 4.12
CA ASN A 53 -7.26 -9.58 3.34
C ASN A 53 -5.77 -9.95 3.38
N ASN A 54 -5.20 -10.01 4.60
CA ASN A 54 -3.76 -10.06 4.85
C ASN A 54 -3.11 -11.44 4.68
N ILE A 55 -3.88 -12.55 4.60
CA ILE A 55 -3.28 -13.89 4.52
C ILE A 55 -2.37 -14.08 3.29
N PRO A 56 -2.78 -13.72 2.05
CA PRO A 56 -1.91 -13.80 0.88
C PRO A 56 -0.57 -13.06 1.04
N SER A 57 -0.64 -11.81 1.54
CA SER A 57 0.52 -10.94 1.77
C SER A 57 1.43 -11.51 2.86
N ALA A 58 0.87 -11.91 4.00
CA ALA A 58 1.66 -12.47 5.08
C ALA A 58 2.30 -13.82 4.71
N TYR A 59 1.58 -14.67 3.98
CA TYR A 59 2.09 -15.93 3.47
C TYR A 59 3.29 -15.71 2.54
N SER A 60 3.12 -14.89 1.50
CA SER A 60 4.19 -14.61 0.53
C SER A 60 5.40 -13.93 1.16
N GLU A 61 5.22 -13.01 2.11
CA GLU A 61 6.38 -12.41 2.81
C GLU A 61 7.19 -13.46 3.57
N VAL A 62 6.55 -14.41 4.25
CA VAL A 62 7.25 -15.44 5.03
C VAL A 62 7.85 -16.54 4.14
N THR A 63 7.18 -16.92 3.05
CA THR A 63 7.63 -18.04 2.20
C THR A 63 8.54 -17.63 1.05
N GLU A 64 8.39 -16.41 0.55
CA GLU A 64 9.06 -15.90 -0.65
C GLU A 64 9.97 -14.70 -0.35
N ASN A 65 9.97 -14.19 0.89
CA ASN A 65 10.81 -13.06 1.33
C ASN A 65 10.51 -11.74 0.58
N ILE A 66 9.28 -11.56 0.11
CA ILE A 66 8.78 -10.33 -0.51
C ILE A 66 8.34 -9.38 0.60
N PRO A 67 8.77 -8.10 0.65
CA PRO A 67 8.45 -7.18 1.75
C PRO A 67 7.01 -6.62 1.64
N GLN A 68 6.01 -7.49 1.76
CA GLN A 68 4.59 -7.17 1.55
C GLN A 68 4.07 -6.13 2.54
N PHE A 69 4.47 -6.20 3.81
CA PHE A 69 4.09 -5.16 4.77
C PHE A 69 4.56 -3.77 4.31
N ALA A 70 5.81 -3.66 3.88
CA ALA A 70 6.36 -2.39 3.40
C ALA A 70 5.66 -1.92 2.11
N ARG A 71 5.41 -2.84 1.17
CA ARG A 71 4.65 -2.56 -0.07
C ARG A 71 3.26 -2.02 0.22
N MET A 72 2.50 -2.67 1.09
CA MET A 72 1.15 -2.23 1.49
C MET A 72 1.19 -0.90 2.25
N SER A 73 2.21 -0.66 3.08
CA SER A 73 2.42 0.65 3.72
C SER A 73 2.62 1.77 2.71
N VAL A 74 3.48 1.57 1.70
CA VAL A 74 3.70 2.56 0.63
C VAL A 74 2.39 2.89 -0.08
N PHE A 75 1.60 1.88 -0.44
CA PHE A 75 0.30 2.10 -1.07
C PHE A 75 -0.70 2.82 -0.17
N LYS A 76 -0.78 2.48 1.12
CA LYS A 76 -1.65 3.18 2.09
C LYS A 76 -1.29 4.67 2.17
N GLU A 77 0.00 5.00 2.27
CA GLU A 77 0.45 6.40 2.34
C GLU A 77 0.18 7.16 1.02
N MET A 78 0.37 6.52 -0.13
CA MET A 78 0.00 7.09 -1.42
C MET A 78 -1.51 7.36 -1.52
N GLN A 79 -2.36 6.46 -1.00
CA GLN A 79 -3.81 6.68 -0.93
C GLN A 79 -4.19 7.81 0.03
N LYS A 80 -3.47 8.00 1.14
CA LYS A 80 -3.68 9.15 2.03
C LYS A 80 -3.48 10.47 1.27
N ILE A 81 -2.42 10.58 0.46
CA ILE A 81 -2.19 11.75 -0.40
C ILE A 81 -3.37 11.96 -1.36
N VAL A 82 -3.90 10.90 -1.96
CA VAL A 82 -5.06 10.99 -2.87
C VAL A 82 -6.33 11.46 -2.14
N ARG A 83 -6.50 11.10 -0.86
CA ARG A 83 -7.67 11.45 -0.04
C ARG A 83 -7.57 12.86 0.55
N ASP A 84 -6.37 13.36 0.78
CA ASP A 84 -6.11 14.64 1.43
C ASP A 84 -6.11 15.82 0.43
N ILE A 85 -7.30 16.18 -0.07
CA ILE A 85 -7.43 17.28 -1.03
C ILE A 85 -7.08 18.63 -0.39
N GLU A 86 -7.44 18.84 0.87
CA GLU A 86 -7.17 20.09 1.58
C GLU A 86 -5.66 20.28 1.80
N GLY A 87 -4.95 19.29 2.34
CA GLY A 87 -3.50 19.37 2.51
C GLY A 87 -2.74 19.52 1.18
N ASN A 88 -3.22 18.89 0.10
CA ASN A 88 -2.67 19.10 -1.24
C ASN A 88 -2.86 20.54 -1.75
N LEU A 89 -4.00 21.17 -1.44
CA LEU A 89 -4.27 22.57 -1.81
C LEU A 89 -3.43 23.53 -0.98
N GLU A 90 -3.30 23.30 0.33
CA GLU A 90 -2.41 24.09 1.20
C GLU A 90 -0.96 24.06 0.69
N LEU A 91 -0.46 22.89 0.27
CA LEU A 91 0.86 22.77 -0.34
C LEU A 91 0.95 23.48 -1.70
N ALA A 92 -0.13 23.48 -2.49
CA ALA A 92 -0.16 24.19 -3.77
C ALA A 92 -0.07 25.72 -3.58
N ASP A 93 -0.68 26.25 -2.53
CA ASP A 93 -0.61 27.67 -2.18
C ASP A 93 0.83 28.10 -1.87
N GLU A 94 1.66 27.24 -1.25
CA GLU A 94 3.10 27.54 -1.03
C GLU A 94 3.87 27.70 -2.35
N PHE A 95 3.45 27.04 -3.43
CA PHE A 95 4.11 27.13 -4.73
C PHE A 95 3.62 28.31 -5.58
N TYR A 96 2.38 28.78 -5.35
CA TYR A 96 1.69 29.73 -6.22
C TYR A 96 0.92 30.80 -5.42
N GLU A 97 1.56 31.38 -4.39
CA GLU A 97 0.98 32.39 -3.49
C GLU A 97 0.26 33.57 -4.21
N ASP A 98 0.61 33.85 -5.47
CA ASP A 98 0.07 34.96 -6.27
C ASP A 98 -1.14 34.59 -7.18
N ASP A 99 -1.54 33.32 -7.26
CA ASP A 99 -2.52 32.83 -8.25
C ASP A 99 -3.93 32.55 -7.67
N SER A 100 -4.32 33.19 -6.56
CA SER A 100 -5.64 32.99 -5.92
C SER A 100 -6.83 33.20 -6.88
N GLU A 101 -6.70 34.07 -7.87
CA GLU A 101 -7.72 34.29 -8.91
C GLU A 101 -7.97 33.04 -9.80
N LEU A 102 -7.00 32.13 -9.92
CA LEU A 102 -7.13 30.92 -10.71
C LEU A 102 -7.99 29.88 -9.98
N LEU A 103 -7.80 29.75 -8.65
CA LEU A 103 -8.63 28.90 -7.80
C LEU A 103 -10.08 29.39 -7.77
N ASP A 104 -10.30 30.71 -7.69
CA ASP A 104 -11.64 31.29 -7.77
C ASP A 104 -12.32 30.93 -9.11
N LYS A 105 -11.61 31.06 -10.24
CA LYS A 105 -12.13 30.67 -11.57
C LYS A 105 -12.43 29.18 -11.66
N PHE A 106 -11.64 28.34 -11.02
CA PHE A 106 -11.88 26.90 -10.96
C PHE A 106 -13.15 26.58 -10.15
N ASN A 107 -13.31 27.21 -8.99
CA ASN A 107 -14.49 27.06 -8.12
C ASN A 107 -15.77 27.66 -8.74
N ASP A 108 -15.64 28.65 -9.64
CA ASP A 108 -16.79 29.15 -10.41
C ASP A 108 -17.29 28.13 -11.46
N CYS A 109 -16.46 27.17 -11.86
CA CYS A 109 -16.80 26.16 -12.88
C CYS A 109 -17.44 24.89 -12.29
N PHE A 110 -17.18 24.58 -11.03
CA PHE A 110 -17.63 23.37 -10.35
C PHE A 110 -18.25 23.71 -9.01
N ASN A 111 -19.27 22.95 -8.58
CA ASN A 111 -19.59 23.00 -7.15
C ASN A 111 -18.49 22.31 -6.33
N GLU A 112 -18.46 22.57 -5.02
CA GLU A 112 -17.43 22.05 -4.10
C GLU A 112 -17.22 20.54 -4.21
N SER A 113 -18.30 19.75 -4.31
CA SER A 113 -18.21 18.29 -4.42
C SER A 113 -17.63 17.84 -5.76
N GLU A 114 -17.97 18.52 -6.86
CA GLU A 114 -17.41 18.26 -8.17
C GLU A 114 -15.93 18.64 -8.25
N ALA A 115 -15.56 19.78 -7.66
CA ALA A 115 -14.18 20.25 -7.54
C ALA A 115 -13.32 19.23 -6.76
N GLN A 116 -13.75 18.85 -5.55
CA GLN A 116 -13.06 17.85 -4.74
C GLN A 116 -12.90 16.51 -5.47
N LYS A 117 -13.96 16.03 -6.11
CA LYS A 117 -13.92 14.78 -6.88
C LYS A 117 -12.94 14.87 -8.06
N PHE A 118 -12.95 15.99 -8.78
CA PHE A 118 -12.02 16.21 -9.89
C PHE A 118 -10.57 16.21 -9.42
N LEU A 119 -10.28 16.96 -8.35
CA LEU A 119 -8.95 17.03 -7.75
C LEU A 119 -8.49 15.65 -7.28
N GLN A 120 -9.36 14.88 -6.61
CA GLN A 120 -9.05 13.51 -6.20
C GLN A 120 -8.72 12.58 -7.38
N ILE A 121 -9.50 12.64 -8.46
CA ILE A 121 -9.23 11.85 -9.68
C ILE A 121 -7.88 12.26 -10.28
N TYR A 122 -7.59 13.55 -10.34
CA TYR A 122 -6.34 14.06 -10.87
C TYR A 122 -5.15 13.62 -10.01
N THR A 123 -5.21 13.80 -8.69
CA THR A 123 -4.18 13.37 -7.75
C THR A 123 -3.95 11.86 -7.84
N LYS A 124 -5.02 11.05 -7.91
CA LYS A 124 -4.93 9.60 -8.13
C LYS A 124 -4.16 9.28 -9.40
N ALA A 125 -4.45 9.96 -10.51
CA ALA A 125 -3.75 9.75 -11.77
C ALA A 125 -2.26 10.16 -11.71
N VAL A 126 -1.92 11.23 -10.99
CA VAL A 126 -0.53 11.66 -10.80
C VAL A 126 0.25 10.66 -9.96
N ILE A 127 -0.32 10.23 -8.82
CA ILE A 127 0.27 9.21 -7.95
C ILE A 127 0.43 7.88 -8.71
N SER A 128 -0.55 7.51 -9.54
CA SER A 128 -0.43 6.32 -10.38
C SER A 128 0.78 6.37 -11.30
N LYS A 129 0.98 7.48 -12.01
CA LYS A 129 2.17 7.66 -12.85
C LYS A 129 3.46 7.64 -12.04
N PHE A 130 3.46 8.20 -10.83
CA PHE A 130 4.64 8.23 -9.98
C PHE A 130 5.04 6.83 -9.52
N TYR A 131 4.11 5.98 -9.06
CA TYR A 131 4.50 4.63 -8.67
C TYR A 131 4.84 3.76 -9.89
N SER A 132 4.18 3.94 -11.05
CA SER A 132 4.59 3.24 -12.28
C SER A 132 6.04 3.57 -12.65
N PHE A 133 6.46 4.82 -12.47
CA PHE A 133 7.85 5.23 -12.66
C PHE A 133 8.82 4.57 -11.66
N LEU A 134 8.40 4.35 -10.40
CA LEU A 134 9.21 3.61 -9.43
C LEU A 134 9.36 2.14 -9.82
N GLU A 135 8.30 1.53 -10.37
CA GLU A 135 8.29 0.12 -10.82
C GLU A 135 9.08 -0.08 -12.13
N GLU A 136 8.88 0.80 -13.12
CA GLU A 136 9.58 0.74 -14.42
C GLU A 136 11.08 0.99 -14.29
N GLY A 137 11.50 1.67 -13.23
CA GLY A 137 12.90 1.97 -12.96
C GLY A 137 13.42 3.17 -13.77
N ASN A 138 14.74 3.29 -13.87
CA ASN A 138 15.40 4.40 -14.53
C ASN A 138 15.14 4.34 -16.05
N PRO A 139 14.43 5.32 -16.64
CA PRO A 139 14.16 5.33 -18.08
C PRO A 139 15.43 5.49 -18.93
N ARG A 140 16.56 5.85 -18.31
CA ARG A 140 17.88 5.97 -18.93
C ARG A 140 18.83 4.83 -18.56
N ALA A 141 18.34 3.71 -18.03
CA ALA A 141 19.21 2.59 -17.63
C ALA A 141 20.12 2.09 -18.77
N GLN A 142 19.74 2.28 -20.04
CA GLN A 142 20.58 1.93 -21.19
C GLN A 142 21.73 2.92 -21.47
N GLU A 143 21.68 4.13 -20.90
CA GLU A 143 22.70 5.17 -21.12
C GLU A 143 23.91 5.01 -20.20
N ASP A 144 23.72 4.49 -18.98
CA ASP A 144 24.77 4.35 -17.96
C ASP A 144 24.82 2.98 -17.25
N ASP A 145 23.98 2.02 -17.65
CA ASP A 145 23.85 0.68 -17.05
C ASP A 145 23.43 0.70 -15.57
N LEU A 146 22.75 1.77 -15.12
CA LEU A 146 22.28 1.94 -13.76
C LEU A 146 20.74 1.96 -13.68
N ASN A 147 20.18 1.23 -12.72
CA ASN A 147 18.76 1.27 -12.40
C ASN A 147 18.54 1.66 -10.92
N TRP A 148 17.32 2.06 -10.57
CA TRP A 148 16.90 2.31 -9.20
C TRP A 148 15.77 1.37 -8.78
N ALA A 149 15.59 1.25 -7.48
CA ALA A 149 14.45 0.56 -6.88
C ALA A 149 14.21 1.12 -5.48
N LEU A 150 13.00 0.93 -4.95
CA LEU A 150 12.70 1.25 -3.57
C LEU A 150 13.25 0.14 -2.66
N LEU A 151 13.99 0.51 -1.62
CA LEU A 151 14.63 -0.42 -0.69
C LEU A 151 14.05 -0.28 0.70
N GLU A 152 13.77 -1.41 1.35
CA GLU A 152 13.42 -1.43 2.76
C GLU A 152 14.67 -1.20 3.63
N THR A 153 14.50 -0.37 4.65
CA THR A 153 15.53 -0.10 5.67
C THR A 153 14.99 -0.44 7.05
N LYS A 154 15.89 -0.85 7.95
CA LYS A 154 15.58 -1.03 9.36
C LYS A 154 15.41 0.32 10.04
N ALA A 155 14.74 0.32 11.19
CA ALA A 155 14.51 1.53 12.00
C ALA A 155 15.81 2.22 12.47
N ASP A 156 16.92 1.48 12.54
CA ASP A 156 18.25 2.03 12.87
C ASP A 156 18.99 2.64 11.66
N GLY A 157 18.35 2.67 10.48
CA GLY A 157 18.91 3.18 9.24
C GLY A 157 19.79 2.19 8.48
N SER A 158 19.98 0.96 8.98
CA SER A 158 20.69 -0.09 8.24
C SER A 158 19.82 -0.70 7.14
N HIS A 159 20.43 -1.18 6.05
CA HIS A 159 19.70 -1.74 4.92
C HIS A 159 19.17 -3.15 5.22
N SER A 160 17.95 -3.48 4.79
CA SER A 160 17.40 -4.84 4.88
C SER A 160 17.69 -5.69 3.63
N GLU A 161 18.31 -5.10 2.59
CA GLU A 161 18.57 -5.68 1.26
C GLU A 161 17.30 -6.12 0.50
N ARG A 162 16.10 -5.94 1.06
CA ARG A 162 14.83 -6.27 0.40
C ARG A 162 14.37 -5.12 -0.50
N ILE A 163 14.11 -5.43 -1.76
CA ILE A 163 13.53 -4.52 -2.73
C ILE A 163 12.01 -4.53 -2.55
N ILE A 164 11.41 -3.34 -2.48
CA ILE A 164 9.96 -3.17 -2.51
C ILE A 164 9.57 -3.03 -3.98
N GLU A 165 8.94 -4.07 -4.53
CA GLU A 165 8.58 -4.22 -5.94
C GLU A 165 7.16 -4.76 -6.12
N GLY A 166 6.69 -4.80 -7.36
CA GLY A 166 5.39 -5.36 -7.72
C GLY A 166 4.27 -4.36 -7.49
N PHE A 167 4.47 -3.08 -7.81
CA PHE A 167 3.40 -2.09 -7.74
C PHE A 167 2.47 -2.18 -8.97
N LEU A 168 1.58 -3.19 -9.03
CA LEU A 168 0.61 -3.31 -10.13
C LEU A 168 -0.61 -2.41 -9.88
N GLU A 169 -1.29 -1.98 -10.95
CA GLU A 169 -2.46 -1.08 -10.84
C GLU A 169 -3.58 -1.66 -9.97
N ASP A 170 -3.75 -2.99 -9.98
CA ASP A 170 -4.78 -3.70 -9.21
C ASP A 170 -4.51 -3.69 -7.69
N ASP A 171 -3.27 -3.41 -7.27
CA ASP A 171 -2.89 -3.34 -5.85
C ASP A 171 -3.17 -1.96 -5.21
N PHE A 172 -3.58 -0.98 -6.02
CA PHE A 172 -3.92 0.37 -5.56
C PHE A 172 -5.44 0.53 -5.32
N ASN A 173 -6.03 -0.41 -4.57
CA ASN A 173 -7.45 -0.40 -4.25
C ASN A 173 -7.74 0.19 -2.86
N GLU A 174 -8.64 1.16 -2.79
CA GLU A 174 -9.02 1.82 -1.53
C GLU A 174 -9.76 0.87 -0.57
N GLU A 175 -10.37 -0.20 -1.08
CA GLU A 175 -11.13 -1.16 -0.28
C GLU A 175 -10.23 -2.08 0.58
N ASP A 176 -8.93 -2.14 0.28
CA ASP A 176 -7.94 -2.95 1.00
C ASP A 176 -7.51 -2.34 2.33
N TYR A 177 -7.99 -1.13 2.64
CA TYR A 177 -7.64 -0.39 3.85
C TYR A 177 -8.86 -0.17 4.73
N ASP A 178 -8.69 -0.36 6.04
CA ASP A 178 -9.60 0.11 7.06
C ASP A 178 -9.20 1.54 7.46
N TRP A 179 -9.95 2.50 6.93
CA TRP A 179 -9.73 3.93 7.15
C TRP A 179 -10.23 4.41 8.52
N GLU A 180 -10.99 3.60 9.27
CA GLU A 180 -11.42 3.96 10.63
C GLU A 180 -10.41 3.52 11.70
N MET A 181 -9.55 2.55 11.37
CA MET A 181 -8.42 2.13 12.21
C MET A 181 -7.21 3.05 12.02
N GLU A 182 -7.44 4.35 11.92
CA GLU A 182 -6.38 5.34 11.77
C GLU A 182 -5.33 5.16 12.87
N ASP A 183 -4.12 4.87 12.42
CA ASP A 183 -2.95 4.81 13.27
C ASP A 183 -2.77 6.20 13.89
N GLU A 184 -2.99 6.32 15.21
CA GLU A 184 -2.35 7.35 16.02
C GLU A 184 -0.83 7.19 15.84
N PHE A 185 -0.23 8.04 15.01
CA PHE A 185 1.22 8.28 15.00
C PHE A 185 1.50 9.77 15.17
#